data_AF-K2ED77-F1
#
_entry.id   AF-K2ED77-F1
#
_cell.length_a   1.000
_cell.length_b   1.000
_cell.length_c   1.000
_cell.angle_alpha   90.00
_cell.angle_beta   90.00
_cell.angle_gamma   90.00
#
_symmetry.space_group_name_H-M   'P 1'
#
loop_
_entity.id
_entity.type
_entity.pdbx_description
1 polymer ?
#
loop_
_entity_poly.entity_id
_entity_poly.type
_entity_poly.pdbx_seq_one_letter_code
_entity_poly.pdbx_strand_id
1 'polypeptide(L)'
;LLAIPVLAGSGAYAISEFMKWNNGLEEKFSQARNFYIVIIISIVVGLALNFFHINPITALYWSAFINGVIALPLLAVIIMIGNNEKIMGKETNPVWVNFFGWMSVGFMVVVALLSIILFITK
;
A
#
# COMPACT_ATOMS: atom_id res chain seq x y z
N LEU A 1 -8.39 -18.38 4.69
CA LEU A 1 -7.66 -18.19 5.97
C LEU A 1 -6.19 -17.77 5.79
N LEU A 2 -5.49 -18.18 4.73
CA LEU A 2 -4.06 -17.85 4.51
C LEU A 2 -3.76 -16.40 4.11
N ALA A 3 -4.78 -15.60 3.77
CA ALA A 3 -4.60 -14.21 3.34
C ALA A 3 -4.24 -13.26 4.50
N ILE A 4 -4.79 -13.50 5.70
CA ILE A 4 -4.61 -12.59 6.86
C ILE A 4 -3.12 -12.51 7.28
N PRO A 5 -2.39 -13.64 7.40
CA PRO A 5 -0.96 -13.60 7.76
C PRO A 5 -0.08 -12.94 6.68
N VAL A 6 -0.37 -13.19 5.39
CA VAL A 6 0.43 -12.63 4.28
C VAL A 6 0.26 -11.11 4.19
N LEU A 7 -0.96 -10.60 4.38
CA LEU A 7 -1.25 -9.16 4.41
C LEU A 7 -0.66 -8.47 5.65
N ALA A 8 -0.74 -9.11 6.81
CA ALA A 8 -0.09 -8.60 8.02
C ALA A 8 1.44 -8.60 7.89
N GLY A 9 2.01 -9.62 7.24
CA GLY A 9 3.43 -9.73 6.95
C GLY A 9 3.94 -8.64 6.01
N SER A 10 3.21 -8.32 4.93
CA SER A 10 3.62 -7.27 4.00
C SER A 10 3.60 -5.88 4.62
N GLY A 11 2.58 -5.57 5.44
CA GLY A 11 2.51 -4.33 6.20
C GLY A 11 3.63 -4.21 7.24
N ALA A 12 3.90 -5.31 7.97
CA ALA A 12 5.01 -5.34 8.91
C ALA A 12 6.36 -5.13 8.21
N TYR A 13 6.54 -5.71 7.04
CA TYR A 13 7.77 -5.58 6.24
C TYR A 13 7.99 -4.13 5.79
N ALA A 14 6.95 -3.47 5.29
CA ALA A 14 7.05 -2.06 4.87
C ALA A 14 7.42 -1.13 6.04
N ILE A 15 6.83 -1.31 7.22
CA ILE A 15 7.13 -0.52 8.41
C ILE A 15 8.57 -0.76 8.87
N SER A 16 8.99 -2.02 8.86
CA SER A 16 10.30 -2.41 9.34
C SER A 16 11.41 -1.98 8.38
N GLU A 17 11.14 -1.96 7.07
CA GLU A 17 12.01 -1.39 6.02
C GLU A 17 12.21 0.11 6.24
N PHE A 18 11.11 0.83 6.47
CA PHE A 18 11.13 2.27 6.75
C PHE A 18 11.94 2.60 8.01
N MET A 19 11.86 1.76 9.03
CA MET A 19 12.60 1.91 10.29
C MET A 19 14.03 1.36 10.25
N LYS A 20 14.50 0.81 9.11
CA LYS A 20 15.81 0.17 8.93
C LYS A 20 16.10 -0.95 9.95
N TRP A 21 15.07 -1.66 10.39
CA TRP A 21 15.25 -2.83 11.27
C TRP A 21 15.62 -4.08 10.46
N ASN A 22 16.13 -5.12 11.11
CA ASN A 22 16.36 -6.42 10.47
C ASN A 22 15.02 -7.11 10.23
N ASN A 23 14.72 -7.42 8.97
CA ASN A 23 13.38 -7.80 8.50
C ASN A 23 13.44 -9.07 7.66
N GLY A 24 12.41 -9.90 7.76
CA GLY A 24 12.27 -11.08 6.92
C GLY A 24 11.62 -12.23 7.67
N LEU A 25 10.71 -12.95 7.01
CA LEU A 25 10.26 -14.26 7.51
C LEU A 25 11.39 -15.30 7.50
N GLU A 26 12.47 -15.06 6.73
CA GLU A 26 13.67 -15.89 6.64
C GLU A 26 14.67 -15.60 7.78
N GLU A 27 14.53 -14.48 8.48
CA GLU A 27 15.37 -14.12 9.63
C GLU A 27 14.91 -14.85 10.90
N LYS A 28 15.86 -15.32 11.71
CA LYS A 28 15.56 -16.07 12.95
C LYS A 28 14.71 -15.19 13.87
N PHE A 29 13.74 -15.82 14.55
CA PHE A 29 12.83 -15.22 15.57
C PHE A 29 13.54 -14.34 16.62
N SER A 30 14.84 -14.55 16.83
CA SER A 30 15.71 -13.81 17.75
C SER A 30 16.21 -12.46 17.19
N GLN A 31 16.36 -12.30 15.87
CA GLN A 31 16.90 -11.09 15.24
C GLN A 31 15.81 -10.13 14.74
N ALA A 32 14.61 -10.64 14.44
CA ALA A 32 13.49 -9.85 13.92
C ALA A 32 12.34 -9.69 14.94
N ARG A 33 12.64 -9.57 16.25
CA ARG A 33 11.61 -9.42 17.31
C ARG A 33 10.63 -8.28 17.02
N ASN A 34 11.12 -7.18 16.46
CA ASN A 34 10.30 -6.00 16.13
C ASN A 34 9.29 -6.30 15.01
N PHE A 35 9.65 -7.13 14.02
CA PHE A 35 8.76 -7.55 12.93
C PHE A 35 7.58 -8.39 13.44
N TYR A 36 7.86 -9.38 14.30
CA TYR A 36 6.81 -10.22 14.90
C TYR A 36 5.91 -9.41 15.85
N ILE A 37 6.45 -8.43 16.57
CA ILE A 37 5.66 -7.51 17.40
C ILE A 37 4.68 -6.71 16.55
N VAL A 38 5.10 -6.18 15.40
CA VAL A 38 4.20 -5.42 14.50
C VAL A 38 3.06 -6.30 14.00
N ILE A 39 3.32 -7.56 13.65
CA ILE A 39 2.28 -8.51 13.25
C ILE A 39 1.30 -8.77 14.40
N ILE A 40 1.80 -9.09 15.60
CA ILE A 40 0.96 -9.35 16.78
C ILE A 40 0.09 -8.13 17.09
N ILE A 41 0.68 -6.94 17.13
CA ILE A 41 -0.06 -5.68 17.36
C ILE A 41 -1.14 -5.49 16.28
N SER A 42 -0.80 -5.70 15.01
CA SER A 42 -1.76 -5.54 13.90
C SER A 42 -2.96 -6.47 14.03
N ILE A 43 -2.73 -7.73 14.44
CA ILE A 43 -3.79 -8.72 14.69
C ILE A 43 -4.64 -8.31 15.90
N VAL A 44 -4.01 -7.92 17.01
CA VAL A 44 -4.72 -7.49 18.23
C VAL A 44 -5.57 -6.25 17.96
N VAL A 45 -5.05 -5.28 17.23
CA VAL A 45 -5.79 -4.08 16.82
C VAL A 45 -6.96 -4.45 15.90
N GLY A 46 -6.75 -5.31 14.91
CA GLY A 46 -7.82 -5.79 14.02
C GLY A 46 -8.93 -6.52 14.77
N LEU A 47 -8.59 -7.32 15.78
CA LEU A 47 -9.56 -7.98 16.66
C LEU A 47 -10.27 -6.96 17.56
N ALA A 48 -9.54 -6.00 18.14
CA ALA A 48 -10.10 -4.96 19.00
C ALA A 48 -11.14 -4.10 18.26
N LEU A 49 -10.94 -3.81 16.98
CA LEU A 49 -11.91 -3.06 16.15
C LEU A 49 -13.27 -3.75 16.08
N ASN A 50 -13.33 -5.09 16.15
CA ASN A 50 -14.61 -5.82 16.20
C ASN A 50 -15.37 -5.56 17.51
N PHE A 51 -14.66 -5.38 18.63
CA PHE A 51 -15.27 -5.05 19.93
C PHE A 51 -15.83 -3.61 19.97
N PHE A 52 -15.28 -2.70 19.16
CA PHE A 52 -15.76 -1.31 19.05
C PHE A 52 -17.04 -1.15 18.21
N HIS A 53 -17.69 -2.24 17.75
CA HIS A 53 -18.88 -2.21 16.87
C HIS A 53 -18.68 -1.40 15.58
N ILE A 54 -17.43 -1.15 15.18
CA ILE A 54 -17.13 -0.53 13.89
C ILE A 54 -17.47 -1.56 12.83
N ASN A 55 -18.45 -1.26 11.98
CA ASN A 55 -18.82 -2.12 10.87
C ASN A 55 -17.57 -2.44 10.03
N PRO A 56 -17.12 -3.71 9.97
CA PRO A 56 -15.92 -4.09 9.22
C PRO A 56 -16.01 -3.70 7.73
N ILE A 57 -17.23 -3.67 7.19
CA ILE A 57 -17.51 -3.20 5.83
C ILE A 57 -17.14 -1.72 5.66
N THR A 58 -17.49 -0.87 6.63
CA THR A 58 -17.15 0.56 6.61
C THR A 58 -15.64 0.75 6.75
N ALA A 59 -14.99 0.00 7.65
CA ALA A 59 -13.53 0.04 7.80
C ALA A 59 -12.81 -0.42 6.52
N LEU A 60 -13.32 -1.46 5.86
CA LEU A 60 -12.80 -1.95 4.59
C LEU A 60 -12.97 -0.91 3.48
N TYR A 61 -14.10 -0.22 3.44
CA TYR A 61 -14.35 0.86 2.49
C TYR A 61 -13.36 2.02 2.66
N TRP A 62 -13.16 2.49 3.91
CA TRP A 62 -12.18 3.53 4.21
C TRP A 62 -10.75 3.10 3.88
N SER A 63 -10.38 1.85 4.19
CA SER A 63 -9.07 1.29 3.84
C SER A 63 -8.84 1.28 2.33
N ALA A 64 -9.84 0.86 1.55
CA ALA A 64 -9.77 0.87 0.09
C ALA A 64 -9.66 2.29 -0.48
N PHE A 65 -10.40 3.24 0.08
CA PHE A 65 -10.34 4.65 -0.32
C PHE A 65 -8.93 5.24 -0.08
N ILE A 66 -8.40 5.08 1.13
CA ILE A 66 -7.05 5.55 1.49
C ILE A 66 -5.99 4.89 0.59
N ASN A 67 -6.10 3.58 0.36
CA ASN A 67 -5.19 2.85 -0.51
C ASN A 67 -5.24 3.37 -1.96
N GLY A 68 -6.42 3.69 -2.47
CA GLY A 68 -6.59 4.32 -3.78
C GLY A 68 -5.92 5.69 -3.88
N VAL A 69 -6.03 6.51 -2.83
CA VAL A 69 -5.36 7.82 -2.75
C VAL A 69 -3.84 7.68 -2.69
N ILE A 70 -3.32 6.72 -1.91
CA ILE A 70 -1.86 6.45 -1.81
C ILE A 70 -1.29 5.87 -3.11
N ALA A 71 -2.08 5.08 -3.85
CA ALA A 71 -1.65 4.49 -5.10
C ALA A 71 -1.33 5.56 -6.18
N LEU A 72 -1.98 6.73 -6.14
CA LEU A 72 -1.75 7.83 -7.08
C LEU A 72 -0.29 8.35 -7.07
N PRO A 73 0.25 8.88 -5.94
CA PRO A 73 1.63 9.33 -5.89
C PRO A 73 2.60 8.17 -6.09
N LEU A 74 2.27 6.97 -5.60
CA LEU A 74 3.13 5.80 -5.75
C LEU A 74 3.33 5.44 -7.23
N LEU A 75 2.24 5.37 -8.00
CA LEU A 75 2.29 5.07 -9.43
C LEU A 75 3.01 6.17 -10.22
N ALA A 76 2.78 7.44 -9.88
CA ALA A 76 3.49 8.56 -10.49
C ALA A 76 5.01 8.47 -10.24
N VAL A 77 5.43 8.14 -9.02
CA VAL A 77 6.84 7.92 -8.67
C VAL A 77 7.41 6.72 -9.42
N ILE A 78 6.68 5.61 -9.53
CA ILE A 78 7.12 4.43 -10.28
C ILE A 78 7.38 4.77 -11.74
N ILE A 79 6.47 5.50 -12.40
CA ILE A 79 6.64 5.94 -13.80
C ILE A 79 7.84 6.89 -13.91
N MET A 80 8.00 7.83 -12.98
CA MET A 80 9.12 8.78 -12.97
C MET A 80 10.47 8.07 -12.82
N ILE A 81 10.56 7.07 -11.93
CA ILE A 81 11.75 6.24 -11.75
C ILE A 81 12.00 5.40 -13.01
N GLY A 82 10.96 4.80 -13.59
CA GLY A 82 11.05 4.00 -14.82
C GLY A 82 11.53 4.79 -16.05
N ASN A 83 11.30 6.10 -16.08
CA ASN A 83 11.79 7.00 -17.12
C ASN A 83 13.21 7.54 -16.85
N ASN A 84 13.78 7.30 -15.66
CA ASN A 84 15.08 7.84 -15.31
C ASN A 84 16.20 6.89 -15.72
N GLU A 85 16.91 7.22 -16.79
CA GLU A 85 18.09 6.48 -17.29
C GLU A 85 19.19 6.31 -16.22
N LYS A 86 19.30 7.21 -15.24
CA LYS A 86 20.29 7.06 -14.16
C LYS A 86 19.96 5.92 -13.19
N ILE A 87 18.69 5.54 -13.07
CA ILE A 87 18.24 4.51 -12.13
C ILE A 87 17.99 3.19 -12.87
N MET A 88 17.35 3.24 -14.05
CA MET A 88 17.01 2.06 -14.88
C MET A 88 18.11 1.65 -15.87
N GLY A 89 19.14 2.49 -16.09
CA GLY A 89 20.18 2.22 -17.06
C GLY A 89 19.65 2.25 -18.51
N LYS A 90 19.86 1.17 -19.27
CA LYS A 90 19.47 1.07 -20.69
C LYS A 90 18.02 0.59 -20.91
N GLU A 91 17.39 0.04 -19.88
CA GLU A 91 16.03 -0.51 -19.94
C GLU A 91 15.02 0.51 -19.41
N THR A 92 15.00 1.71 -20.00
CA THR A 92 13.99 2.72 -19.65
C THR A 92 12.63 2.37 -20.23
N ASN A 93 11.58 2.88 -19.58
CA ASN A 93 10.22 2.74 -20.06
C ASN A 93 10.10 3.21 -21.53
N PRO A 94 9.67 2.34 -22.46
CA PRO A 94 9.39 2.77 -23.82
C PRO A 94 8.18 3.71 -23.82
N VAL A 95 8.12 4.58 -24.81
CA VAL A 95 7.10 5.67 -24.90
C VAL A 95 5.67 5.16 -24.74
N TRP A 96 5.37 3.94 -25.21
CA TRP A 96 4.08 3.28 -25.03
C TRP A 96 3.74 3.00 -23.57
N VAL A 97 4.68 2.47 -22.79
CA VAL A 97 4.45 2.15 -21.37
C VAL A 97 4.29 3.45 -20.58
N ASN A 98 5.05 4.49 -20.92
CA ASN A 98 4.88 5.80 -20.32
C ASN A 98 3.50 6.40 -20.65
N PHE A 99 3.04 6.29 -21.90
CA PHE A 99 1.71 6.76 -22.31
C PHE A 99 0.58 6.05 -21.54
N PHE A 100 0.58 4.71 -21.49
CA PHE A 100 -0.41 3.94 -20.74
C PHE A 100 -0.31 4.17 -19.22
N GLY A 101 0.90 4.37 -18.70
CA GLY A 101 1.14 4.71 -17.30
C GLY A 101 0.50 6.04 -16.92
N TRP A 102 0.78 7.11 -17.68
CA TRP A 102 0.17 8.42 -17.44
C TRP A 102 -1.33 8.42 -17.69
N MET A 103 -1.82 7.67 -18.69
CA MET A 103 -3.26 7.49 -18.89
C MET A 103 -3.93 6.84 -17.68
N SER A 104 -3.30 5.84 -17.06
CA SER A 104 -3.80 5.19 -15.84
C SER A 104 -3.83 6.15 -14.66
N VAL A 105 -2.77 6.94 -14.46
CA VAL A 105 -2.73 7.98 -13.43
C VAL A 105 -3.87 8.99 -13.66
N GLY A 106 -4.04 9.48 -14.88
CA GLY A 106 -5.12 10.40 -15.25
C GLY A 106 -6.50 9.80 -14.94
N PHE A 107 -6.73 8.54 -15.32
CA PHE A 107 -7.98 7.84 -15.04
C PHE A 107 -8.24 7.69 -13.54
N MET A 108 -7.22 7.30 -12.76
CA MET A 108 -7.35 7.17 -11.30
C MET A 108 -7.62 8.53 -10.63
N VAL A 109 -7.00 9.62 -11.10
CA VAL A 109 -7.28 10.99 -10.59
C VAL A 109 -8.73 11.39 -10.88
N VAL A 110 -9.22 11.13 -12.10
CA VAL A 110 -10.62 11.42 -12.47
C VAL A 110 -11.58 10.64 -11.58
N VAL A 111 -11.35 9.34 -11.39
CA VAL A 111 -12.20 8.51 -10.51
C VAL A 111 -12.15 8.98 -9.07
N ALA A 112 -10.96 9.33 -8.55
CA ALA A 112 -10.82 9.85 -7.18
C ALA A 112 -11.57 11.17 -6.99
N LEU A 113 -11.46 12.11 -7.93
CA LEU A 113 -12.20 13.37 -7.90
C LEU A 113 -13.71 13.15 -7.99
N LEU A 114 -14.17 12.27 -8.88
CA LEU A 114 -15.59 11.91 -8.99
C LEU A 114 -16.11 11.28 -7.70
N SER A 115 -15.33 10.39 -7.06
CA SER A 115 -15.70 9.79 -5.77
C SER A 115 -15.86 10.84 -4.68
N ILE A 116 -14.97 11.84 -4.62
CA ILE A 116 -15.04 12.93 -3.65
C ILE A 116 -16.24 13.83 -3.92
N ILE A 117 -16.47 14.20 -5.19
CA ILE A 117 -17.61 15.06 -5.58
C ILE A 117 -18.95 14.37 -5.27
N LEU A 118 -19.07 13.08 -5.59
CA LEU A 118 -20.27 12.30 -5.28
C LEU A 118 -20.48 12.14 -3.76
N PHE A 119 -19.42 12.05 -2.98
CA PHE A 119 -19.51 12.01 -1.51
C PHE A 119 -19.92 13.35 -0.92
N ILE A 120 -19.55 14.49 -1.52
CA ILE A 120 -19.95 15.84 -1.06
C ILE A 120 -21.38 16.20 -1.49
N THR A 121 -21.83 15.69 -2.63
CA THR A 121 -23.16 16.01 -3.21
C THR A 121 -24.30 15.21 -2.58
N LYS A 122 -23.99 14.16 -1.82
CA LYS A 122 -24.95 13.21 -1.23
C LYS A 122 -24.95 13.29 0.29
#